data_AF-A0A928ZLM3-F1
#
_entry.id   AF-A0A928ZLM3-F1
#
_cell.length_a   1.000
_cell.length_b   1.000
_cell.length_c   1.000
_cell.angle_alpha   90.00
_cell.angle_beta   90.00
_cell.angle_gamma   90.00
#
_symmetry.space_group_name_H-M   'P 1'
#
loop_
_entity.id
_entity.type
_entity.pdbx_description
1 polymer ?
#
loop_
_entity_poly.entity_id
_entity_poly.type
_entity_poly.pdbx_seq_one_letter_code
_entity_poly.pdbx_strand_id
1 'polypeptide(L)'
;MENYDVVIIGAGHNGLVCAAYLLKEGYSVALLEKSSIPGGAATTEELMPEEAPGFMFNRCAIDHEFIHLGPVIEELELNKYGLEYLFCDPTVFCPHPDGKYFLSHKSVDKTCNEIAQFNRRDAEKYREFIDFWQRFTKAIQPVFNAPPQAIFDILGNYDIKSIQNLLSILGGPHKSLDLIRTMLTSPKDLLEEYFDSEFIRAPLARLASEFGAPPSQKTISVGGMMMSMRHNPGMARPRGGTGALIQALVNLVKAKGGAILTEQNVKRILVDGKRAVGVEVQNGTEYRAKYGVISNIDAKRVFLQLLEPGDVAAVDKDLRERLDRRIVNNNETILRIDCALSEVPRFEHHNHRDEYLVGSVLIADSVRQVEIAHQEPEVGNIPDADPSFYAVVPTVRDPSMAPDGQHTLWVEFFAPYQINGAQGTGFAGTGWTDELKNKVADRVIDKLADYAPNIKQSIIARNVESPAELGDRLGAYKGNYYHVDMTLDQMVFFRPLPEIANYTTPLEGLYLTGAGTHPGGAISGMPGRNCARTFLNQQQPVLNRLREIGKTVFPKLS
;
A
#
# COMPACT_ATOMS: atom_id res chain seq x y z
N MET A 1 7.95 -34.44 -4.07
CA MET A 1 8.99 -33.46 -4.44
C MET A 1 8.65 -32.97 -5.82
N GLU A 2 8.39 -31.68 -5.96
CA GLU A 2 8.09 -31.03 -7.24
C GLU A 2 9.21 -30.05 -7.60
N ASN A 3 9.51 -29.90 -8.89
CA ASN A 3 10.61 -29.07 -9.37
C ASN A 3 10.08 -27.96 -10.26
N TYR A 4 10.51 -26.73 -9.98
CA TYR A 4 10.23 -25.54 -10.77
C TYR A 4 11.52 -24.78 -11.01
N ASP A 5 11.54 -23.92 -12.03
CA ASP A 5 12.64 -23.00 -12.24
C ASP A 5 12.71 -21.97 -11.11
N VAL A 6 11.54 -21.47 -10.70
CA VAL A 6 11.38 -20.48 -9.62
C VAL A 6 10.22 -20.87 -8.70
N VAL A 7 10.45 -20.79 -7.40
CA VAL A 7 9.39 -20.93 -6.38
C VAL A 7 9.20 -19.58 -5.68
N ILE A 8 7.95 -19.11 -5.61
CA ILE A 8 7.58 -17.85 -4.96
C ILE A 8 6.79 -18.13 -3.68
N ILE A 9 7.21 -17.54 -2.57
CA ILE A 9 6.53 -17.61 -1.28
C ILE A 9 5.54 -16.46 -1.17
N GLY A 10 4.24 -16.77 -1.16
CA GLY A 10 3.12 -15.83 -1.03
C GLY A 10 2.56 -15.35 -2.38
N ALA A 11 1.24 -15.52 -2.59
CA ALA A 11 0.54 -15.12 -3.82
C ALA A 11 -0.18 -13.77 -3.68
N GLY A 12 0.41 -12.82 -2.97
CA GLY A 12 -0.01 -11.41 -3.01
C GLY A 12 0.25 -10.76 -4.37
N HIS A 13 -0.32 -9.57 -4.60
CA HIS A 13 -0.24 -8.87 -5.89
C HIS A 13 1.19 -8.74 -6.46
N ASN A 14 2.19 -8.43 -5.62
CA ASN A 14 3.59 -8.32 -6.07
C ASN A 14 4.20 -9.67 -6.48
N GLY A 15 3.92 -10.75 -5.76
CA GLY A 15 4.36 -12.10 -6.12
C GLY A 15 3.74 -12.57 -7.44
N LEU A 16 2.45 -12.31 -7.64
CA LEU A 16 1.75 -12.61 -8.89
C LEU A 16 2.29 -11.79 -10.07
N VAL A 17 2.57 -10.50 -9.87
CA VAL A 17 3.22 -9.66 -10.88
C VAL A 17 4.60 -10.22 -11.22
N CYS A 18 5.42 -10.56 -10.21
CA CYS A 18 6.74 -11.15 -10.41
C CYS A 18 6.66 -12.43 -11.24
N ALA A 19 5.77 -13.36 -10.86
CA ALA A 19 5.53 -14.59 -11.60
C ALA A 19 5.14 -14.33 -13.05
N ALA A 20 4.23 -13.38 -13.31
CA ALA A 20 3.78 -13.06 -14.66
C ALA A 20 4.93 -12.62 -15.58
N TYR A 21 5.87 -11.81 -15.09
CA TYR A 21 7.06 -11.43 -15.87
C TYR A 21 7.99 -12.62 -16.12
N LEU A 22 8.24 -13.46 -15.11
CA LEU A 22 9.10 -14.64 -15.26
C LEU A 22 8.52 -15.67 -16.24
N LEU A 23 7.21 -15.91 -16.16
CA LEU A 23 6.48 -16.79 -17.08
C LEU A 23 6.50 -16.28 -18.52
N LYS A 24 6.45 -14.95 -18.73
CA LYS A 24 6.59 -14.35 -20.07
C LYS A 24 7.97 -14.62 -20.69
N GLU A 25 9.01 -14.76 -19.87
CA GLU A 25 10.38 -15.12 -20.29
C GLU A 25 10.62 -16.64 -20.32
N GLY A 26 9.58 -17.46 -20.11
CA GLY A 26 9.62 -18.92 -20.30
C GLY A 26 10.09 -19.73 -19.08
N TYR A 27 10.20 -19.12 -17.90
CA TYR A 27 10.49 -19.85 -16.66
C TYR A 27 9.26 -20.61 -16.16
N SER A 28 9.44 -21.83 -15.64
CA SER A 28 8.40 -22.52 -14.88
C SER A 28 8.32 -21.97 -13.45
N VAL A 29 7.13 -21.53 -13.02
CA VAL A 29 6.94 -20.82 -11.75
C VAL A 29 5.83 -21.46 -10.92
N ALA A 30 6.10 -21.68 -9.63
CA ALA A 30 5.09 -22.03 -8.63
C ALA A 30 5.00 -20.94 -7.56
N LEU A 31 3.79 -20.45 -7.28
CA LEU A 31 3.49 -19.61 -6.13
C LEU A 31 2.83 -20.45 -5.03
N LEU A 32 3.32 -20.33 -3.81
CA LEU A 32 2.78 -21.01 -2.62
C LEU A 32 2.07 -20.01 -1.73
N GLU A 33 0.77 -20.18 -1.53
CA GLU A 33 -0.09 -19.29 -0.74
C GLU A 33 -0.59 -19.99 0.52
N LYS A 34 -0.49 -19.34 1.68
CA LYS A 34 -0.98 -19.87 2.97
C LYS A 34 -2.51 -19.99 2.94
N SER A 35 -3.18 -19.01 2.35
CA SER A 35 -4.63 -18.86 2.36
C SER A 35 -5.31 -19.74 1.31
N SER A 36 -6.63 -19.89 1.41
CA SER A 36 -7.46 -20.56 0.40
C SER A 36 -7.61 -19.76 -0.90
N ILE A 37 -7.35 -18.45 -0.85
CA ILE A 37 -7.38 -17.54 -2.01
C ILE A 37 -6.07 -16.75 -2.14
N PRO A 38 -5.61 -16.46 -3.36
CA PRO A 38 -4.49 -15.54 -3.58
C PRO A 38 -4.93 -14.09 -3.37
N GLY A 39 -3.96 -13.20 -3.17
CA GLY A 39 -4.18 -11.74 -3.17
C GLY A 39 -3.59 -10.99 -1.97
N GLY A 40 -3.46 -11.65 -0.82
CA GLY A 40 -2.98 -11.01 0.41
C GLY A 40 -3.85 -9.82 0.82
N ALA A 41 -3.26 -8.63 0.95
CA ALA A 41 -3.99 -7.41 1.29
C ALA A 41 -4.95 -6.90 0.18
N ALA A 42 -5.00 -7.56 -0.98
CA ALA A 42 -5.79 -7.15 -2.13
C ALA A 42 -6.95 -8.14 -2.44
N THR A 43 -7.65 -8.66 -1.43
CA THR A 43 -8.79 -9.56 -1.62
C THR A 43 -10.14 -8.85 -1.51
N THR A 44 -11.13 -9.39 -2.23
CA THR A 44 -12.55 -9.03 -2.13
C THR A 44 -13.34 -10.30 -1.85
N GLU A 45 -14.12 -10.31 -0.78
CA GLU A 45 -14.75 -11.53 -0.23
C GLU A 45 -16.14 -11.22 0.33
N GLU A 46 -17.01 -12.23 0.35
CA GLU A 46 -18.29 -12.18 1.05
C GLU A 46 -18.08 -12.55 2.53
N LEU A 47 -18.18 -11.58 3.43
CA LEU A 47 -17.73 -11.75 4.83
C LEU A 47 -18.81 -12.25 5.78
N MET A 48 -20.06 -11.98 5.44
CA MET A 48 -21.24 -12.24 6.28
C MET A 48 -22.33 -12.91 5.44
N PRO A 49 -22.07 -14.09 4.83
CA PRO A 49 -23.01 -14.73 3.91
C PRO A 49 -24.34 -15.16 4.57
N GLU A 50 -24.37 -15.31 5.90
CA GLU A 50 -25.59 -15.68 6.63
C GLU A 50 -26.47 -14.44 6.92
N GLU A 51 -25.87 -13.33 7.36
CA GLU A 51 -26.58 -12.11 7.75
C GLU A 51 -26.81 -11.13 6.59
N ALA A 52 -25.90 -11.11 5.62
CA ALA A 52 -25.90 -10.19 4.48
C ALA A 52 -25.41 -10.90 3.20
N PRO A 53 -26.20 -11.84 2.64
CA PRO A 53 -25.83 -12.58 1.43
C PRO A 53 -25.71 -11.65 0.22
N GLY A 54 -24.68 -11.87 -0.59
CA GLY A 54 -24.40 -11.14 -1.84
C GLY A 54 -23.61 -9.83 -1.66
N PHE A 55 -23.18 -9.48 -0.44
CA PHE A 55 -22.35 -8.30 -0.19
C PHE A 55 -20.86 -8.64 -0.27
N MET A 56 -20.12 -7.91 -1.11
CA MET A 56 -18.70 -8.11 -1.34
C MET A 56 -17.87 -7.00 -0.69
N PHE A 57 -16.88 -7.36 0.13
CA PHE A 57 -16.06 -6.41 0.87
C PHE A 57 -14.58 -6.55 0.52
N ASN A 58 -13.90 -5.41 0.36
CA ASN A 58 -12.45 -5.37 0.21
C ASN A 58 -11.79 -5.50 1.59
N ARG A 59 -10.96 -6.53 1.79
CA ARG A 59 -10.48 -6.89 3.14
C ARG A 59 -9.29 -6.07 3.66
N CYS A 60 -8.63 -5.25 2.84
CA CYS A 60 -7.54 -4.39 3.32
C CYS A 60 -7.24 -3.21 2.40
N ALA A 61 -6.90 -3.40 1.12
CA ALA A 61 -6.75 -2.27 0.19
C ALA A 61 -8.10 -1.94 -0.47
N ILE A 62 -8.33 -0.66 -0.80
CA ILE A 62 -9.55 -0.23 -1.50
C ILE A 62 -9.29 0.72 -2.68
N ASP A 63 -8.54 1.80 -2.45
CA ASP A 63 -8.26 2.80 -3.47
C ASP A 63 -6.92 2.53 -4.15
N HIS A 64 -6.93 2.43 -5.49
CA HIS A 64 -5.76 2.13 -6.29
C HIS A 64 -5.23 3.42 -6.93
N GLU A 65 -4.10 3.91 -6.43
CA GLU A 65 -3.42 5.11 -6.93
C GLU A 65 -2.05 4.75 -7.51
N PHE A 66 -1.21 4.09 -6.69
CA PHE A 66 0.18 3.77 -7.04
C PHE A 66 0.35 2.82 -8.24
N ILE A 67 -0.62 1.93 -8.50
CA ILE A 67 -0.60 1.02 -9.65
C ILE A 67 -0.53 1.77 -10.97
N HIS A 68 -1.04 3.02 -11.01
CA HIS A 68 -1.04 3.87 -12.19
C HIS A 68 0.24 4.70 -12.35
N LEU A 69 1.17 4.64 -11.39
CA LEU A 69 2.49 5.27 -11.53
C LEU A 69 3.50 4.39 -12.27
N GLY A 70 3.24 3.09 -12.37
CA GLY A 70 4.09 2.12 -13.06
C GLY A 70 3.40 1.54 -14.30
N PRO A 71 4.16 0.96 -15.23
CA PRO A 71 3.62 0.42 -16.47
C PRO A 71 3.07 -1.02 -16.31
N VAL A 72 2.79 -1.47 -15.08
CA VAL A 72 2.51 -2.89 -14.79
C VAL A 72 1.24 -3.36 -15.49
N ILE A 73 0.20 -2.54 -15.49
CA ILE A 73 -1.10 -2.88 -16.11
C ILE A 73 -0.91 -3.03 -17.63
N GLU A 74 -0.19 -2.10 -18.24
CA GLU A 74 0.04 -2.02 -19.68
C GLU A 74 1.01 -3.11 -20.16
N GLU A 75 2.16 -3.27 -19.50
CA GLU A 75 3.17 -4.29 -19.85
C GLU A 75 2.64 -5.71 -19.69
N LEU A 76 1.73 -5.96 -18.74
CA LEU A 76 1.08 -7.25 -18.53
C LEU A 76 -0.24 -7.40 -19.31
N GLU A 77 -0.73 -6.33 -19.93
CA GLU A 77 -1.99 -6.28 -20.68
C GLU A 77 -3.18 -6.82 -19.87
N LEU A 78 -3.29 -6.42 -18.59
CA LEU A 78 -4.23 -7.02 -17.63
C LEU A 78 -5.70 -6.82 -18.02
N ASN A 79 -6.01 -5.84 -18.87
CA ASN A 79 -7.33 -5.68 -19.47
C ASN A 79 -7.77 -6.90 -20.28
N LYS A 80 -6.83 -7.61 -20.95
CA LYS A 80 -7.11 -8.87 -21.67
C LYS A 80 -7.50 -10.01 -20.73
N TYR A 81 -7.24 -9.85 -19.43
CA TYR A 81 -7.52 -10.84 -18.39
C TYR A 81 -8.68 -10.42 -17.46
N GLY A 82 -9.45 -9.40 -17.86
CA GLY A 82 -10.68 -8.98 -17.20
C GLY A 82 -10.54 -7.77 -16.27
N LEU A 83 -9.38 -7.12 -16.20
CA LEU A 83 -9.20 -5.94 -15.35
C LEU A 83 -9.81 -4.68 -16.00
N GLU A 84 -10.80 -4.10 -15.33
CA GLU A 84 -11.37 -2.79 -15.63
C GLU A 84 -11.26 -1.88 -14.40
N TYR A 85 -10.75 -0.67 -14.58
CA TYR A 85 -10.67 0.34 -13.52
C TYR A 85 -11.76 1.39 -13.65
N LEU A 86 -12.44 1.64 -12.54
CA LEU A 86 -13.45 2.70 -12.39
C LEU A 86 -12.81 3.87 -11.67
N PHE A 87 -12.47 4.92 -12.42
CA PHE A 87 -11.99 6.17 -11.81
C PHE A 87 -13.11 6.86 -11.02
N CYS A 88 -12.74 7.44 -9.88
CA CYS A 88 -13.63 8.16 -8.99
C CYS A 88 -13.51 9.68 -9.22
N ASP A 89 -14.65 10.35 -9.40
CA ASP A 89 -14.76 11.81 -9.42
C ASP A 89 -16.18 12.18 -8.90
N PRO A 90 -16.33 12.90 -7.78
CA PRO A 90 -15.30 13.40 -6.86
C PRO A 90 -14.33 12.34 -6.32
N THR A 91 -13.13 12.75 -5.91
CA THR A 91 -12.07 11.89 -5.38
C THR A 91 -12.06 11.86 -3.85
N VAL A 92 -12.39 12.96 -3.18
CA VAL A 92 -12.47 13.06 -1.72
C VAL A 92 -13.61 13.97 -1.31
N PHE A 93 -14.36 13.57 -0.30
CA PHE A 93 -15.26 14.41 0.47
C PHE A 93 -14.84 14.39 1.95
N CYS A 94 -14.74 15.55 2.58
CA CYS A 94 -14.48 15.66 4.02
C CYS A 94 -15.46 16.68 4.59
N PRO A 95 -16.55 16.26 5.27
CA PRO A 95 -17.41 17.18 5.99
C PRO A 95 -16.64 17.78 7.16
N HIS A 96 -16.90 19.06 7.47
CA HIS A 96 -16.32 19.73 8.62
C HIS A 96 -17.43 20.11 9.63
N PRO A 97 -17.16 20.11 10.96
CA PRO A 97 -18.18 20.36 11.98
C PRO A 97 -18.89 21.72 11.88
N ASP A 98 -18.22 22.73 11.29
CA ASP A 98 -18.77 24.08 11.14
C ASP A 98 -19.70 24.26 9.92
N GLY A 99 -20.05 23.17 9.24
CA GLY A 99 -20.90 23.16 8.05
C GLY A 99 -20.16 23.39 6.72
N LYS A 100 -18.86 23.70 6.75
CA LYS A 100 -18.02 23.67 5.54
C LYS A 100 -17.67 22.22 5.17
N TYR A 101 -17.02 22.06 4.02
CA TYR A 101 -16.49 20.77 3.59
C TYR A 101 -15.35 20.96 2.59
N PHE A 102 -14.51 19.94 2.45
CA PHE A 102 -13.59 19.81 1.33
C PHE A 102 -14.14 18.78 0.35
N LEU A 103 -14.43 19.21 -0.87
CA LEU A 103 -14.80 18.34 -1.98
C LEU A 103 -13.73 18.50 -3.06
N SER A 104 -13.02 17.41 -3.35
CA SER A 104 -12.01 17.39 -4.40
C SER A 104 -12.44 16.51 -5.55
N HIS A 105 -12.06 16.96 -6.74
CA HIS A 105 -12.29 16.32 -8.01
C HIS A 105 -10.97 15.90 -8.64
N LYS A 106 -11.05 15.06 -9.67
CA LYS A 106 -9.86 14.79 -10.50
C LYS A 106 -9.33 16.09 -11.14
N SER A 107 -10.23 16.98 -11.55
CA SER A 107 -9.85 18.31 -12.06
C SER A 107 -9.41 19.24 -10.92
N VAL A 108 -8.17 19.75 -11.01
CA VAL A 108 -7.65 20.76 -10.07
C VAL A 108 -8.51 22.03 -10.11
N ASP A 109 -8.99 22.44 -11.28
CA ASP A 109 -9.82 23.64 -11.44
C ASP A 109 -11.16 23.51 -10.70
N LYS A 110 -11.82 22.36 -10.82
CA LYS A 110 -13.06 22.10 -10.08
C LYS A 110 -12.82 22.11 -8.57
N THR A 111 -11.76 21.47 -8.09
CA THR A 111 -11.41 21.50 -6.66
C THR A 111 -11.11 22.92 -6.17
N CYS A 112 -10.35 23.72 -6.93
CA CYS A 112 -10.12 25.12 -6.58
C CYS A 112 -11.44 25.91 -6.50
N ASN A 113 -12.40 25.66 -7.39
CA ASN A 113 -13.71 26.31 -7.34
C ASN A 113 -14.51 25.90 -6.09
N GLU A 114 -14.49 24.62 -5.72
CA GLU A 114 -15.09 24.12 -4.48
C GLU A 114 -14.43 24.76 -3.25
N ILE A 115 -13.10 24.94 -3.23
CA ILE A 115 -12.43 25.62 -2.10
C ILE A 115 -12.77 27.11 -2.07
N ALA A 116 -12.82 27.76 -3.24
CA ALA A 116 -13.03 29.20 -3.38
C ALA A 116 -14.41 29.68 -2.87
N GLN A 117 -15.38 28.76 -2.73
CA GLN A 117 -16.67 29.05 -2.11
C GLN A 117 -16.53 29.42 -0.63
N PHE A 118 -15.49 28.92 0.05
CA PHE A 118 -15.21 29.18 1.47
C PHE A 118 -14.00 30.09 1.69
N ASN A 119 -12.93 29.93 0.90
CA ASN A 119 -11.73 30.75 0.99
C ASN A 119 -10.97 30.82 -0.36
N ARG A 120 -10.92 32.02 -0.96
CA ARG A 120 -10.24 32.24 -2.26
C ARG A 120 -8.73 32.10 -2.20
N ARG A 121 -8.09 32.55 -1.11
CA ARG A 121 -6.63 32.45 -0.95
C ARG A 121 -6.22 30.98 -0.86
N ASP A 122 -6.95 30.18 -0.09
CA ASP A 122 -6.68 28.75 0.02
C ASP A 122 -6.87 28.02 -1.32
N ALA A 123 -7.82 28.45 -2.16
CA ALA A 123 -7.99 27.89 -3.50
C ALA A 123 -6.80 28.17 -4.43
N GLU A 124 -6.24 29.38 -4.39
CA GLU A 124 -5.02 29.74 -5.13
C GLU A 124 -3.82 28.93 -4.62
N LYS A 125 -3.66 28.85 -3.30
CA LYS A 125 -2.58 28.08 -2.66
C LYS A 125 -2.69 26.59 -2.90
N TYR A 126 -3.91 26.06 -2.99
CA TYR A 126 -4.13 24.65 -3.33
C TYR A 126 -3.57 24.30 -4.70
N ARG A 127 -3.77 25.17 -5.69
CA ARG A 127 -3.20 24.98 -7.03
C ARG A 127 -1.67 24.95 -6.99
N GLU A 128 -1.06 25.89 -6.27
CA GLU A 128 0.41 25.92 -6.09
C GLU A 128 0.92 24.64 -5.42
N PHE A 129 0.22 24.19 -4.37
CA PHE A 129 0.53 22.96 -3.64
C PHE A 129 0.48 21.72 -4.55
N ILE A 130 -0.61 21.55 -5.30
CA ILE A 130 -0.76 20.40 -6.21
C ILE A 130 0.25 20.45 -7.36
N ASP A 131 0.50 21.62 -7.94
CA ASP A 131 1.49 21.77 -9.01
C ASP A 131 2.92 21.42 -8.54
N PHE A 132 3.28 21.81 -7.32
CA PHE A 132 4.55 21.40 -6.71
C PHE A 132 4.65 19.86 -6.60
N TRP A 133 3.64 19.21 -6.02
CA TRP A 133 3.65 17.76 -5.81
C TRP A 133 3.52 16.95 -7.10
N GLN A 134 2.84 17.47 -8.13
CA GLN A 134 2.80 16.82 -9.45
C GLN A 134 4.16 16.87 -10.14
N ARG A 135 4.87 18.01 -10.08
CA ARG A 135 6.24 18.12 -10.60
C ARG A 135 7.19 17.19 -9.85
N PHE A 136 7.07 17.12 -8.52
CA PHE A 136 7.85 16.18 -7.71
C PHE A 136 7.57 14.73 -8.08
N THR A 137 6.29 14.33 -8.14
CA THR A 137 5.86 12.97 -8.50
C THR A 137 6.44 12.55 -9.86
N LYS A 138 6.35 13.43 -10.86
CA LYS A 138 6.91 13.17 -12.20
C LYS A 138 8.43 12.98 -12.17
N ALA A 139 9.14 13.73 -11.33
CA ALA A 139 10.59 13.60 -11.20
C ALA A 139 11.03 12.30 -10.51
N ILE A 140 10.26 11.79 -9.54
CA ILE A 140 10.61 10.57 -8.80
C ILE A 140 10.06 9.27 -9.44
N GLN A 141 9.09 9.37 -10.34
CA GLN A 141 8.48 8.20 -11.00
C GLN A 141 9.51 7.22 -11.62
N PRO A 142 10.58 7.67 -12.32
CA PRO A 142 11.59 6.76 -12.84
C PRO A 142 12.36 6.01 -11.74
N VAL A 143 12.56 6.65 -10.57
CA VAL A 143 13.24 6.06 -9.41
C VAL A 143 12.40 4.92 -8.84
N PHE A 144 11.08 5.07 -8.74
CA PHE A 144 10.20 3.99 -8.26
C PHE A 144 10.17 2.77 -9.19
N ASN A 145 10.36 2.99 -10.49
CA ASN A 145 10.28 1.95 -11.53
C ASN A 145 11.63 1.25 -11.84
N ALA A 146 12.69 1.61 -11.11
CA ALA A 146 14.03 1.04 -11.26
C ALA A 146 14.49 0.38 -9.95
N PRO A 147 15.29 -0.71 -10.02
CA PRO A 147 15.88 -1.30 -8.82
C PRO A 147 16.93 -0.36 -8.21
N PRO A 148 17.15 -0.38 -6.87
CA PRO A 148 18.04 0.59 -6.23
C PRO A 148 19.50 0.54 -6.69
N GLN A 149 20.04 -0.63 -7.04
CA GLN A 149 21.39 -0.71 -7.59
C GLN A 149 21.50 0.02 -8.94
N ALA A 150 20.50 -0.12 -9.81
CA ALA A 150 20.46 0.65 -11.05
C ALA A 150 20.34 2.16 -10.76
N ILE A 151 19.67 2.56 -9.67
CA ILE A 151 19.67 3.95 -9.21
C ILE A 151 21.07 4.37 -8.77
N PHE A 152 21.81 3.56 -8.02
CA PHE A 152 23.20 3.85 -7.67
C PHE A 152 24.15 3.82 -8.86
N ASP A 153 23.91 3.02 -9.89
CA ASP A 153 24.69 3.04 -11.12
C ASP A 153 24.32 4.25 -11.98
N ILE A 154 23.04 4.64 -11.98
CA ILE A 154 22.57 5.89 -12.57
C ILE A 154 23.26 7.03 -11.84
N LEU A 155 23.09 7.18 -10.51
CA LEU A 155 23.66 8.24 -9.65
C LEU A 155 25.19 8.19 -9.55
N GLY A 156 25.79 7.01 -9.58
CA GLY A 156 27.23 6.76 -9.46
C GLY A 156 27.96 7.00 -10.78
N ASN A 157 27.27 6.87 -11.92
CA ASN A 157 27.74 7.37 -13.20
C ASN A 157 27.45 8.87 -13.40
N TYR A 158 27.19 9.65 -12.34
CA TYR A 158 26.98 11.09 -12.49
C TYR A 158 28.31 11.82 -12.74
N ASP A 159 28.55 12.01 -14.03
CA ASP A 159 28.94 13.30 -14.59
C ASP A 159 28.05 14.41 -13.98
N ILE A 160 28.68 15.51 -13.57
CA ILE A 160 28.12 16.69 -12.89
C ILE A 160 26.79 17.18 -13.53
N LYS A 161 26.59 16.90 -14.83
CA LYS A 161 25.40 17.19 -15.62
C LYS A 161 24.09 16.65 -15.09
N SER A 162 24.08 15.52 -14.38
CA SER A 162 22.82 14.84 -14.07
C SER A 162 22.26 15.32 -12.71
N ILE A 163 23.13 15.76 -11.79
CA ILE A 163 22.79 16.63 -10.65
C ILE A 163 22.40 18.02 -11.16
N GLN A 164 23.12 18.58 -12.14
CA GLN A 164 22.72 19.85 -12.77
C GLN A 164 21.36 19.74 -13.46
N ASN A 165 21.01 18.60 -14.06
CA ASN A 165 19.69 18.37 -14.64
C ASN A 165 18.61 18.34 -13.56
N LEU A 166 18.83 17.65 -12.44
CA LEU A 166 17.89 17.67 -11.30
C LEU A 166 17.74 19.09 -10.71
N LEU A 167 18.85 19.82 -10.51
CA LEU A 167 18.86 21.21 -10.05
C LEU A 167 18.21 22.17 -11.08
N SER A 168 18.31 21.88 -12.38
CA SER A 168 17.69 22.67 -13.45
C SER A 168 16.18 22.40 -13.58
N ILE A 169 15.75 21.16 -13.38
CA ILE A 169 14.34 20.76 -13.30
C ILE A 169 13.66 21.44 -12.11
N LEU A 170 14.38 21.56 -11.00
CA LEU A 170 13.91 22.22 -9.78
C LEU A 170 14.04 23.75 -9.82
N GLY A 171 14.69 24.31 -10.86
CA GLY A 171 14.70 25.73 -11.15
C GLY A 171 15.74 26.56 -10.37
N GLY A 172 16.90 25.97 -10.07
CA GLY A 172 18.07 26.67 -9.52
C GLY A 172 18.40 26.34 -8.06
N PRO A 173 19.52 26.89 -7.52
CA PRO A 173 20.05 26.50 -6.21
C PRO A 173 19.11 26.85 -5.04
N HIS A 174 18.45 28.01 -5.08
CA HIS A 174 17.49 28.39 -4.03
C HIS A 174 16.26 27.48 -4.00
N LYS A 175 15.69 27.12 -5.15
CA LYS A 175 14.56 26.19 -5.23
C LYS A 175 14.94 24.76 -4.86
N SER A 176 16.21 24.39 -5.07
CA SER A 176 16.72 23.08 -4.66
C SER A 176 16.91 23.01 -3.15
N LEU A 177 17.41 24.08 -2.52
CA LEU A 177 17.44 24.20 -1.06
C LEU A 177 16.03 24.24 -0.45
N ASP A 178 15.10 24.91 -1.12
CA ASP A 178 13.70 24.96 -0.72
C ASP A 178 13.05 23.57 -0.79
N LEU A 179 13.28 22.80 -1.87
CA LEU A 179 12.86 21.40 -1.93
C LEU A 179 13.43 20.58 -0.78
N ILE A 180 14.73 20.71 -0.48
CA ILE A 180 15.36 19.98 0.65
C ILE A 180 14.68 20.37 1.96
N ARG A 181 14.45 21.66 2.21
CA ARG A 181 13.70 22.15 3.38
C ARG A 181 12.30 21.55 3.43
N THR A 182 11.57 21.54 2.32
CA THR A 182 10.24 20.94 2.22
C THR A 182 10.31 19.46 2.59
N MET A 183 11.24 18.69 2.02
CA MET A 183 11.39 17.25 2.30
C MET A 183 11.76 16.97 3.77
N LEU A 184 12.44 17.88 4.46
CA LEU A 184 12.79 17.75 5.88
C LEU A 184 11.66 18.18 6.83
N THR A 185 10.65 18.87 6.32
CA THR A 185 9.50 19.39 7.08
C THR A 185 8.45 18.29 7.35
N SER A 186 7.44 18.61 8.16
CA SER A 186 6.29 17.75 8.45
C SER A 186 5.07 18.16 7.61
N PRO A 187 4.12 17.23 7.31
CA PRO A 187 2.86 17.57 6.68
C PRO A 187 2.13 18.72 7.38
N LYS A 188 2.05 18.71 8.71
CA LYS A 188 1.42 19.76 9.51
C LYS A 188 1.97 21.16 9.20
N ASP A 189 3.29 21.34 9.35
CA ASP A 189 3.93 22.65 9.15
C ASP A 189 3.82 23.08 7.68
N LEU A 190 3.95 22.15 6.74
CA LEU A 190 3.77 22.45 5.33
C LEU A 190 2.34 22.94 5.03
N LEU A 191 1.33 22.32 5.64
CA LEU A 191 -0.07 22.73 5.47
C LEU A 191 -0.35 24.09 6.14
N GLU A 192 0.30 24.41 7.26
CA GLU A 192 0.25 25.73 7.90
C GLU A 192 0.89 26.82 7.03
N GLU A 193 1.93 26.52 6.24
CA GLU A 193 2.54 27.46 5.31
C GLU A 193 1.61 27.83 4.13
N TYR A 194 0.83 26.86 3.64
CA TYR A 194 -0.02 27.04 2.46
C TYR A 194 -1.41 27.58 2.81
N PHE A 195 -2.04 27.06 3.87
CA PHE A 195 -3.48 27.19 4.06
C PHE A 195 -3.87 27.85 5.38
N ASP A 196 -4.90 28.69 5.33
CA ASP A 196 -5.46 29.37 6.50
C ASP A 196 -6.56 28.55 7.16
N SER A 197 -7.31 27.76 6.39
CA SER A 197 -8.55 27.15 6.86
C SER A 197 -8.40 25.68 7.26
N GLU A 198 -9.05 25.30 8.36
CA GLU A 198 -8.98 23.93 8.88
C GLU A 198 -9.66 22.90 7.96
N PHE A 199 -10.77 23.28 7.30
CA PHE A 199 -11.52 22.39 6.39
C PHE A 199 -10.69 21.86 5.22
N ILE A 200 -9.56 22.51 4.86
CA ILE A 200 -8.62 22.02 3.84
C ILE A 200 -7.37 21.39 4.46
N ARG A 201 -6.87 21.92 5.59
CA ARG A 201 -5.69 21.35 6.26
C ARG A 201 -5.96 19.96 6.82
N ALA A 202 -7.09 19.76 7.49
CA ALA A 202 -7.42 18.49 8.15
C ALA A 202 -7.48 17.30 7.18
N PRO A 203 -8.22 17.36 6.04
CA PRO A 203 -8.23 16.23 5.08
C PRO A 203 -6.87 16.00 4.42
N LEU A 204 -6.09 17.05 4.12
CA LEU A 204 -4.76 16.89 3.55
C LEU A 204 -3.78 16.27 4.56
N ALA A 205 -3.88 16.62 5.84
CA ALA A 205 -3.13 15.98 6.91
C ALA A 205 -3.52 14.50 7.04
N ARG A 206 -4.82 14.18 7.00
CA ARG A 206 -5.31 12.79 7.07
C ARG A 206 -4.78 11.93 5.92
N LEU A 207 -4.75 12.45 4.69
CA LEU A 207 -4.17 11.76 3.54
C LEU A 207 -2.65 11.61 3.66
N ALA A 208 -1.95 12.63 4.17
CA ALA A 208 -0.50 12.54 4.37
C ALA A 208 -0.12 11.49 5.42
N SER A 209 -0.97 11.26 6.41
CA SER A 209 -0.76 10.26 7.45
C SER A 209 -1.10 8.82 7.05
N GLU A 210 -1.55 8.56 5.82
CA GLU A 210 -1.65 7.21 5.22
C GLU A 210 -0.30 6.47 5.16
N PHE A 211 0.81 7.20 5.41
CA PHE A 211 2.13 6.63 5.60
C PHE A 211 2.32 5.92 6.95
N GLY A 212 1.32 5.97 7.84
CA GLY A 212 1.38 5.39 9.19
C GLY A 212 2.22 6.23 10.12
N ALA A 213 1.95 7.54 10.16
CA ALA A 213 2.67 8.49 11.01
C ALA A 213 1.86 9.77 11.25
N PRO A 214 2.03 10.43 12.41
CA PRO A 214 1.32 11.66 12.73
C PRO A 214 1.73 12.83 11.81
N PRO A 215 0.82 13.76 11.47
CA PRO A 215 1.11 14.91 10.60
C PRO A 215 2.27 15.78 11.07
N SER A 216 2.60 15.82 12.37
CA SER A 216 3.75 16.56 12.89
C SER A 216 5.10 15.88 12.67
N GLN A 217 5.12 14.60 12.30
CA GLN A 217 6.36 13.86 12.09
C GLN A 217 7.17 14.53 10.97
N LYS A 218 8.41 14.90 11.29
CA LYS A 218 9.32 15.50 10.33
C LYS A 218 9.73 14.47 9.29
N THR A 219 10.16 14.94 8.13
CA THR A 219 10.68 14.14 7.01
C THR A 219 9.65 13.30 6.24
N ILE A 220 8.37 13.36 6.61
CA ILE A 220 7.28 12.68 5.89
C ILE A 220 6.39 13.66 5.11
N SER A 221 6.85 14.89 4.84
CA SER A 221 6.10 15.87 4.03
C SER A 221 5.75 15.35 2.64
N VAL A 222 6.48 14.33 2.14
CA VAL A 222 6.16 13.59 0.91
C VAL A 222 4.73 13.07 0.87
N GLY A 223 4.06 12.93 2.02
CA GLY A 223 2.62 12.65 2.11
C GLY A 223 1.73 13.62 1.33
N GLY A 224 2.17 14.84 1.04
CA GLY A 224 1.46 15.76 0.14
C GLY A 224 1.27 15.22 -1.29
N MET A 225 2.08 14.24 -1.69
CA MET A 225 1.92 13.49 -2.94
C MET A 225 0.60 12.72 -3.02
N MET A 226 0.02 12.29 -1.89
CA MET A 226 -1.23 11.53 -1.86
C MET A 226 -2.36 12.30 -2.54
N MET A 227 -2.56 13.57 -2.16
CA MET A 227 -3.59 14.39 -2.80
C MET A 227 -3.28 14.68 -4.28
N SER A 228 -2.00 14.86 -4.62
CA SER A 228 -1.56 15.07 -6.00
C SER A 228 -1.89 13.89 -6.92
N MET A 229 -1.70 12.65 -6.45
CA MET A 229 -2.00 11.45 -7.23
C MET A 229 -3.49 11.30 -7.54
N ARG A 230 -4.36 11.75 -6.63
CA ARG A 230 -5.82 11.77 -6.86
C ARG A 230 -6.24 12.70 -7.99
N HIS A 231 -5.46 13.74 -8.27
CA HIS A 231 -5.63 14.56 -9.46
C HIS A 231 -5.05 13.89 -10.72
N ASN A 232 -3.82 13.40 -10.62
CA ASN A 232 -3.12 12.76 -11.73
C ASN A 232 -2.10 11.73 -11.21
N PRO A 233 -2.21 10.44 -11.58
CA PRO A 233 -3.05 9.88 -12.65
C PRO A 233 -4.56 9.77 -12.33
N GLY A 234 -4.93 9.91 -11.06
CA GLY A 234 -6.28 9.74 -10.55
C GLY A 234 -6.39 8.54 -9.62
N MET A 235 -7.46 8.53 -8.82
CA MET A 235 -7.83 7.41 -7.97
C MET A 235 -8.87 6.54 -8.67
N ALA A 236 -8.69 5.22 -8.63
CA ALA A 236 -9.63 4.27 -9.20
C ALA A 236 -9.82 3.03 -8.32
N ARG A 237 -10.89 2.28 -8.59
CA ARG A 237 -11.16 0.97 -8.01
C ARG A 237 -11.40 -0.04 -9.12
N PRO A 238 -10.91 -1.28 -9.03
CA PRO A 238 -11.27 -2.29 -10.02
C PRO A 238 -12.78 -2.59 -9.94
N ARG A 239 -13.44 -2.80 -11.08
CA ARG A 239 -14.81 -3.33 -11.10
C ARG A 239 -14.83 -4.72 -10.44
N GLY A 240 -15.76 -4.94 -9.52
CA GLY A 240 -15.84 -6.13 -8.67
C GLY A 240 -15.00 -6.05 -7.40
N GLY A 241 -14.40 -4.90 -7.10
CA GLY A 241 -13.54 -4.69 -5.93
C GLY A 241 -12.07 -5.03 -6.19
N THR A 242 -11.21 -4.74 -5.20
CA THR A 242 -9.75 -4.89 -5.27
C THR A 242 -9.29 -6.29 -5.72
N GLY A 243 -10.02 -7.34 -5.35
CA GLY A 243 -9.79 -8.72 -5.77
C GLY A 243 -9.82 -8.93 -7.28
N ALA A 244 -10.45 -8.06 -8.07
CA ALA A 244 -10.45 -8.18 -9.52
C ALA A 244 -9.06 -7.94 -10.15
N LEU A 245 -8.20 -7.13 -9.52
CA LEU A 245 -6.78 -7.02 -9.92
C LEU A 245 -6.08 -8.37 -9.74
N ILE A 246 -6.34 -9.03 -8.60
CA ILE A 246 -5.76 -10.34 -8.31
C ILE A 246 -6.29 -11.37 -9.28
N GLN A 247 -7.59 -11.39 -9.56
CA GLN A 247 -8.18 -12.33 -10.50
C GLN A 247 -7.59 -12.18 -11.91
N ALA A 248 -7.37 -10.96 -12.39
CA ALA A 248 -6.70 -10.72 -13.66
C ALA A 248 -5.25 -11.25 -13.69
N LEU A 249 -4.50 -11.04 -12.61
CA LEU A 249 -3.14 -11.58 -12.47
C LEU A 249 -3.13 -13.11 -12.39
N VAL A 250 -4.06 -13.71 -11.65
CA VAL A 250 -4.24 -15.17 -11.55
C VAL A 250 -4.57 -15.75 -12.92
N ASN A 251 -5.49 -15.13 -13.67
CA ASN A 251 -5.84 -15.53 -15.03
C ASN A 251 -4.62 -15.48 -15.96
N LEU A 252 -3.81 -14.43 -15.88
CA LEU A 252 -2.57 -14.30 -16.65
C LEU A 252 -1.55 -15.39 -16.27
N VAL A 253 -1.30 -15.61 -14.98
CA VAL A 253 -0.37 -16.64 -14.50
C VAL A 253 -0.79 -18.02 -14.99
N LYS A 254 -2.08 -18.37 -14.84
CA LYS A 254 -2.62 -19.66 -15.33
C LYS A 254 -2.54 -19.78 -16.85
N ALA A 255 -2.86 -18.72 -17.59
CA ALA A 255 -2.77 -18.71 -19.06
C ALA A 255 -1.33 -18.88 -19.57
N LYS A 256 -0.33 -18.54 -18.76
CA LYS A 256 1.09 -18.77 -19.04
C LYS A 256 1.64 -20.08 -18.46
N GLY A 257 0.79 -20.92 -17.87
CA GLY A 257 1.17 -22.23 -17.32
C GLY A 257 1.83 -22.19 -15.94
N GLY A 258 1.74 -21.07 -15.22
CA GLY A 258 2.22 -20.98 -13.85
C GLY A 258 1.30 -21.72 -12.87
N ALA A 259 1.90 -22.32 -11.83
CA ALA A 259 1.18 -22.97 -10.76
C ALA A 259 0.91 -21.98 -9.60
N ILE A 260 -0.34 -21.93 -9.12
CA ILE A 260 -0.71 -21.22 -7.89
C ILE A 260 -1.29 -22.26 -6.95
N LEU A 261 -0.55 -22.56 -5.88
CA LEU A 261 -0.90 -23.59 -4.92
C LEU A 261 -1.31 -22.92 -3.61
N THR A 262 -2.61 -22.93 -3.34
CA THR A 262 -3.22 -22.42 -2.10
C THR A 262 -3.11 -23.43 -0.97
N GLU A 263 -3.32 -22.97 0.27
CA GLU A 263 -3.19 -23.78 1.48
C GLU A 263 -1.79 -24.42 1.64
N GLN A 264 -0.78 -23.82 1.01
CA GLN A 264 0.62 -24.20 1.08
C GLN A 264 1.37 -23.26 2.02
N ASN A 265 1.17 -23.42 3.33
CA ASN A 265 1.91 -22.64 4.32
C ASN A 265 3.39 -23.08 4.34
N VAL A 266 4.30 -22.20 3.93
CA VAL A 266 5.75 -22.48 3.93
C VAL A 266 6.26 -22.56 5.37
N LYS A 267 6.90 -23.68 5.70
CA LYS A 267 7.47 -23.98 7.01
C LYS A 267 8.92 -23.51 7.10
N ARG A 268 9.73 -23.77 6.06
CA ARG A 268 11.12 -23.31 5.98
C ARG A 268 11.61 -23.21 4.54
N ILE A 269 12.64 -22.40 4.34
CA ILE A 269 13.42 -22.35 3.11
C ILE A 269 14.51 -23.41 3.20
N LEU A 270 14.67 -24.19 2.13
CA LEU A 270 15.68 -25.24 2.03
C LEU A 270 16.98 -24.63 1.52
N VAL A 271 18.06 -24.83 2.26
CA VAL A 271 19.39 -24.31 1.94
C VAL A 271 20.36 -25.46 1.68
N ASP A 272 21.15 -25.33 0.61
CA ASP A 272 22.29 -26.19 0.33
C ASP A 272 23.55 -25.31 0.25
N GLY A 273 24.45 -25.49 1.22
CA GLY A 273 25.60 -24.62 1.42
C GLY A 273 25.19 -23.18 1.71
N LYS A 274 25.39 -22.28 0.73
CA LYS A 274 25.04 -20.84 0.83
C LYS A 274 23.95 -20.44 -0.16
N ARG A 275 23.18 -21.42 -0.67
CA ARG A 275 22.19 -21.23 -1.73
C ARG A 275 20.82 -21.73 -1.29
N ALA A 276 19.78 -20.92 -1.49
CA ALA A 276 18.39 -21.36 -1.38
C ALA A 276 18.03 -22.22 -2.60
N VAL A 277 17.54 -23.43 -2.33
CA VAL A 277 17.27 -24.47 -3.35
C VAL A 277 15.81 -24.92 -3.39
N GLY A 278 14.95 -24.31 -2.57
CA GLY A 278 13.53 -24.65 -2.50
C GLY A 278 12.92 -24.29 -1.16
N VAL A 279 11.74 -24.85 -0.91
CA VAL A 279 10.98 -24.66 0.32
C VAL A 279 10.29 -25.96 0.73
N GLU A 280 10.10 -26.13 2.03
CA GLU A 280 9.25 -27.16 2.62
C GLU A 280 8.00 -26.49 3.20
N VAL A 281 6.81 -27.01 2.88
CA VAL A 281 5.54 -26.55 3.45
C VAL A 281 5.16 -27.37 4.68
N GLN A 282 4.15 -26.93 5.45
CA GLN A 282 3.77 -27.55 6.72
C GLN A 282 3.43 -29.04 6.63
N ASN A 283 2.89 -29.52 5.50
CA ASN A 283 2.57 -30.93 5.29
C ASN A 283 3.81 -31.80 4.93
N GLY A 284 5.02 -31.23 4.89
CA GLY A 284 6.28 -31.89 4.57
C GLY A 284 6.59 -31.98 3.07
N THR A 285 5.72 -31.48 2.19
CA THR A 285 6.00 -31.43 0.75
C THR A 285 7.13 -30.46 0.45
N GLU A 286 8.10 -30.90 -0.33
CA GLU A 286 9.20 -30.06 -0.82
C GLU A 286 8.96 -29.61 -2.26
N TYR A 287 9.12 -28.30 -2.48
CA TYR A 287 9.14 -27.66 -3.78
C TYR A 287 10.55 -27.13 -4.04
N ARG A 288 11.26 -27.72 -5.00
CA ARG A 288 12.63 -27.37 -5.35
C ARG A 288 12.67 -26.32 -6.45
N ALA A 289 13.59 -25.37 -6.30
CA ALA A 289 13.79 -24.26 -7.22
C ALA A 289 15.15 -24.38 -7.89
N LYS A 290 15.17 -24.51 -9.22
CA LYS A 290 16.42 -24.62 -9.99
C LYS A 290 17.24 -23.34 -9.94
N TYR A 291 16.60 -22.20 -10.19
CA TYR A 291 17.27 -20.91 -10.34
C TYR A 291 17.13 -20.01 -9.11
N GLY A 292 16.00 -20.05 -8.40
CA GLY A 292 15.89 -19.33 -7.13
C GLY A 292 14.52 -19.38 -6.45
N VAL A 293 14.51 -19.02 -5.17
CA VAL A 293 13.35 -18.80 -4.33
C VAL A 293 13.12 -17.30 -4.20
N ILE A 294 11.90 -16.83 -4.49
CA ILE A 294 11.52 -15.42 -4.34
C ILE A 294 10.53 -15.31 -3.18
N SER A 295 10.87 -14.51 -2.17
CA SER A 295 9.95 -14.23 -1.06
C SER A 295 9.12 -12.98 -1.34
N ASN A 296 7.80 -13.10 -1.28
CA ASN A 296 6.86 -11.98 -1.31
C ASN A 296 6.26 -11.69 0.09
N ILE A 297 6.92 -12.14 1.15
CA ILE A 297 6.57 -11.86 2.56
C ILE A 297 7.66 -10.99 3.22
N ASP A 298 7.41 -10.48 4.42
CA ASP A 298 8.33 -9.57 5.12
C ASP A 298 9.70 -10.20 5.43
N ALA A 299 10.75 -9.38 5.40
CA ALA A 299 12.12 -9.84 5.59
C ALA A 299 12.37 -10.41 7.00
N LYS A 300 11.70 -9.89 8.04
CA LYS A 300 11.83 -10.45 9.40
C LYS A 300 11.37 -11.90 9.41
N ARG A 301 10.21 -12.22 8.83
CA ARG A 301 9.70 -13.59 8.76
C ARG A 301 10.62 -14.50 7.94
N VAL A 302 11.14 -14.03 6.80
CA VAL A 302 12.09 -14.81 5.98
C VAL A 302 13.32 -15.22 6.78
N PHE A 303 14.03 -14.24 7.37
CA PHE A 303 15.35 -14.48 7.96
C PHE A 303 15.31 -14.92 9.41
N LEU A 304 14.27 -14.55 10.16
CA LEU A 304 14.17 -14.88 11.59
C LEU A 304 13.35 -16.15 11.84
N GLN A 305 12.43 -16.52 10.94
CA GLN A 305 11.51 -17.66 11.13
C GLN A 305 11.68 -18.77 10.08
N LEU A 306 11.81 -18.44 8.79
CA LEU A 306 11.84 -19.46 7.73
C LEU A 306 13.24 -19.99 7.39
N LEU A 307 14.30 -19.30 7.83
CA LEU A 307 15.68 -19.73 7.67
C LEU A 307 16.28 -20.16 9.02
N GLU A 308 17.07 -21.23 8.98
CA GLU A 308 17.83 -21.67 10.14
C GLU A 308 18.88 -20.60 10.51
N PRO A 309 19.09 -20.32 11.81
CA PRO A 309 20.08 -19.33 12.24
C PRO A 309 21.49 -19.58 11.69
N GLY A 310 21.88 -20.85 11.55
CA GLY A 310 23.18 -21.25 11.01
C GLY A 310 23.37 -20.89 9.53
N ASP A 311 22.32 -21.02 8.71
CA ASP A 311 22.39 -20.73 7.27
C ASP A 311 22.56 -19.22 7.03
N VAL A 312 21.86 -18.39 7.81
CA VAL A 312 22.02 -16.93 7.72
C VAL A 312 23.41 -16.53 8.21
N ALA A 313 23.88 -17.08 9.33
CA ALA A 313 25.19 -16.76 9.88
C ALA A 313 26.35 -17.16 8.96
N ALA A 314 26.18 -18.17 8.12
CA ALA A 314 27.18 -18.61 7.14
C ALA A 314 27.40 -17.60 5.99
N VAL A 315 26.43 -16.73 5.71
CA VAL A 315 26.54 -15.67 4.70
C VAL A 315 26.76 -14.29 5.33
N ASP A 316 26.15 -14.02 6.49
CA ASP A 316 26.34 -12.80 7.27
C ASP A 316 25.96 -13.04 8.75
N LYS A 317 26.97 -13.09 9.62
CA LYS A 317 26.80 -13.39 11.06
C LYS A 317 25.91 -12.41 11.82
N ASP A 318 25.80 -11.16 11.37
CA ASP A 318 25.12 -10.10 12.11
C ASP A 318 23.77 -9.72 11.45
N LEU A 319 23.42 -10.32 10.29
CA LEU A 319 22.22 -9.95 9.54
C LEU A 319 20.91 -10.14 10.33
N ARG A 320 20.77 -11.26 11.07
CA ARG A 320 19.57 -11.51 11.90
C ARG A 320 19.41 -10.43 12.98
N GLU A 321 20.49 -10.03 13.63
CA GLU A 321 20.47 -8.97 14.65
C GLU A 321 20.11 -7.62 14.04
N ARG A 322 20.68 -7.27 12.87
CA ARG A 322 20.35 -6.03 12.17
C ARG A 322 18.88 -6.01 11.75
N LEU A 323 18.36 -7.10 11.19
CA LEU A 323 16.94 -7.21 10.83
C LEU A 323 16.04 -7.04 12.03
N ASP A 324 16.33 -7.72 13.14
CA ASP A 324 15.51 -7.66 14.34
C ASP A 324 15.46 -6.24 14.95
N ARG A 325 16.63 -5.58 15.02
CA ARG A 325 16.79 -4.30 15.73
C ARG A 325 16.57 -3.05 14.89
N ARG A 326 16.85 -3.10 13.59
CA ARG A 326 16.77 -1.92 12.71
C ARG A 326 15.46 -1.81 11.96
N ILE A 327 14.77 -2.93 11.72
CA ILE A 327 13.41 -2.88 11.21
C ILE A 327 12.48 -2.61 12.40
N VAL A 328 12.03 -1.37 12.51
CA VAL A 328 11.14 -0.89 13.56
C VAL A 328 9.69 -0.95 13.11
N ASN A 329 8.81 -1.07 14.10
CA ASN A 329 7.38 -0.94 13.92
C ASN A 329 6.83 -0.03 15.02
N ASN A 330 6.18 1.05 14.63
CA ASN A 330 5.63 2.09 15.49
C ASN A 330 4.34 1.66 16.20
N ASN A 331 3.99 0.37 16.20
CA ASN A 331 2.78 -0.17 16.83
C ASN A 331 1.47 0.32 16.23
N GLU A 332 1.49 1.07 15.12
CA GLU A 332 0.29 1.53 14.43
C GLU A 332 -0.09 0.56 13.29
N THR A 333 -1.38 0.27 13.18
CA THR A 333 -2.00 -0.39 12.03
C THR A 333 -3.49 -0.01 12.00
N ILE A 334 -4.34 -0.81 11.37
CA ILE A 334 -5.75 -0.49 11.15
C ILE A 334 -6.67 -1.50 11.84
N LEU A 335 -7.74 -0.97 12.42
CA LEU A 335 -8.97 -1.69 12.71
C LEU A 335 -9.93 -1.48 11.53
N ARG A 336 -10.45 -2.57 11.01
CA ARG A 336 -11.34 -2.63 9.85
C ARG A 336 -12.78 -2.76 10.31
N ILE A 337 -13.67 -1.92 9.76
CA ILE A 337 -15.11 -2.03 9.97
C ILE A 337 -15.77 -2.10 8.59
N ASP A 338 -16.47 -3.19 8.33
CA ASP A 338 -17.18 -3.43 7.08
C ASP A 338 -18.67 -3.60 7.38
N CYS A 339 -19.53 -2.78 6.76
CA CYS A 339 -20.97 -2.81 6.98
C CYS A 339 -21.73 -3.09 5.70
N ALA A 340 -22.66 -4.04 5.73
CA ALA A 340 -23.74 -4.13 4.75
C ALA A 340 -24.80 -3.09 5.11
N LEU A 341 -25.23 -2.28 4.16
CA LEU A 341 -26.15 -1.16 4.34
C LEU A 341 -27.38 -1.32 3.46
N SER A 342 -28.54 -0.99 4.02
CA SER A 342 -29.82 -0.89 3.30
C SER A 342 -29.98 0.42 2.52
N GLU A 343 -29.23 1.45 2.88
CA GLU A 343 -29.15 2.73 2.18
C GLU A 343 -27.79 3.41 2.46
N VAL A 344 -27.42 4.38 1.61
CA VAL A 344 -26.18 5.15 1.79
C VAL A 344 -26.20 6.07 3.01
N PRO A 345 -25.04 6.43 3.60
CA PRO A 345 -24.93 7.51 4.58
C PRO A 345 -25.36 8.85 3.97
N ARG A 346 -26.16 9.65 4.70
CA ARG A 346 -26.70 10.94 4.24
C ARG A 346 -26.18 12.12 5.07
N PHE A 347 -25.38 12.98 4.43
CA PHE A 347 -24.77 14.16 5.06
C PHE A 347 -25.71 15.38 5.00
N GLU A 348 -26.84 15.33 5.71
CA GLU A 348 -27.92 16.32 5.58
C GLU A 348 -27.47 17.76 5.92
N HIS A 349 -26.61 17.92 6.94
CA HIS A 349 -26.03 19.21 7.33
C HIS A 349 -25.12 19.83 6.24
N HIS A 350 -24.74 19.07 5.22
CA HIS A 350 -23.86 19.48 4.13
C HIS A 350 -24.57 19.43 2.77
N ASN A 351 -25.90 19.52 2.75
CA ASN A 351 -26.75 19.42 1.56
C ASN A 351 -26.40 18.18 0.73
N HIS A 352 -26.56 17.00 1.34
CA HIS A 352 -26.14 15.71 0.81
C HIS A 352 -26.33 15.57 -0.71
N ARG A 353 -25.27 15.12 -1.38
CA ARG A 353 -25.28 14.68 -2.77
C ARG A 353 -24.67 13.28 -2.81
N ASP A 354 -25.31 12.34 -3.50
CA ASP A 354 -24.80 10.95 -3.59
C ASP A 354 -23.38 10.90 -4.19
N GLU A 355 -23.01 11.88 -5.02
CA GLU A 355 -21.65 11.98 -5.57
C GLU A 355 -20.55 12.16 -4.51
N TYR A 356 -20.87 12.63 -3.29
CA TYR A 356 -19.94 12.70 -2.16
C TYR A 356 -19.34 11.34 -1.81
N LEU A 357 -20.07 10.26 -2.12
CA LEU A 357 -19.71 8.89 -1.81
C LEU A 357 -19.00 8.17 -2.96
N VAL A 358 -18.83 8.81 -4.12
CA VAL A 358 -18.10 8.22 -5.26
C VAL A 358 -16.62 8.02 -4.90
N GLY A 359 -16.02 9.05 -4.31
CA GLY A 359 -14.64 9.05 -3.84
C GLY A 359 -14.50 8.42 -2.46
N SER A 360 -13.65 9.02 -1.66
CA SER A 360 -13.42 8.61 -0.27
C SER A 360 -13.97 9.68 0.66
N VAL A 361 -14.62 9.26 1.75
CA VAL A 361 -15.07 10.15 2.81
C VAL A 361 -14.01 10.15 3.92
N LEU A 362 -13.50 11.32 4.26
CA LEU A 362 -12.60 11.49 5.40
C LEU A 362 -13.38 12.10 6.56
N ILE A 363 -13.28 11.50 7.74
CA ILE A 363 -13.67 12.15 8.98
C ILE A 363 -12.40 12.70 9.61
N ALA A 364 -12.18 14.00 9.41
CA ALA A 364 -11.02 14.74 9.89
C ALA A 364 -11.46 16.17 10.24
N ASP A 365 -11.86 16.37 11.50
CA ASP A 365 -12.38 17.63 12.02
C ASP A 365 -11.30 18.70 12.16
N SER A 366 -10.05 18.27 12.44
CA SER A 366 -8.90 19.16 12.58
C SER A 366 -7.59 18.42 12.38
N VAL A 367 -6.51 19.14 12.08
CA VAL A 367 -5.15 18.56 12.05
C VAL A 367 -4.78 17.99 13.42
N ARG A 368 -5.26 18.60 14.52
CA ARG A 368 -5.05 18.10 15.88
C ARG A 368 -5.72 16.74 16.11
N GLN A 369 -6.92 16.53 15.58
CA GLN A 369 -7.60 15.25 15.69
C GLN A 369 -6.82 14.15 14.96
N VAL A 370 -6.37 14.43 13.73
CA VAL A 370 -5.52 13.51 12.96
C VAL A 370 -4.21 13.24 13.70
N GLU A 371 -3.57 14.25 14.26
CA GLU A 371 -2.36 14.11 15.08
C GLU A 371 -2.53 13.10 16.23
N ILE A 372 -3.61 13.23 17.00
CA ILE A 372 -3.89 12.33 18.12
C ILE A 372 -4.21 10.92 17.61
N ALA A 373 -4.95 10.81 16.50
CA ALA A 373 -5.31 9.52 15.90
C ALA A 373 -4.10 8.67 15.50
N HIS A 374 -2.95 9.30 15.23
CA HIS A 374 -1.70 8.60 14.90
C HIS A 374 -0.72 8.50 16.07
N GLN A 375 -0.71 9.45 17.01
CA GLN A 375 0.18 9.39 18.18
C GLN A 375 -0.26 8.39 19.25
N GLU A 376 -1.56 8.26 19.51
CA GLU A 376 -2.07 7.36 20.54
C GLU A 376 -1.73 5.88 20.25
N PRO A 377 -1.87 5.36 19.01
CA PRO A 377 -1.44 4.00 18.66
C PRO A 377 0.04 3.71 18.98
N GLU A 378 0.94 4.68 18.79
CA GLU A 378 2.38 4.49 19.04
C GLU A 378 2.69 4.15 20.49
N VAL A 379 1.93 4.71 21.42
CA VAL A 379 2.03 4.45 22.86
C VAL A 379 1.05 3.38 23.34
N GLY A 380 0.35 2.70 22.42
CA GLY A 380 -0.56 1.59 22.70
C GLY A 380 -1.96 2.01 23.16
N ASN A 381 -2.35 3.27 22.96
CA ASN A 381 -3.67 3.77 23.28
C ASN A 381 -4.58 3.75 22.03
N ILE A 382 -5.89 3.56 22.24
CA ILE A 382 -6.87 3.54 21.15
C ILE A 382 -7.46 4.95 20.98
N PRO A 383 -7.36 5.60 19.80
CA PRO A 383 -7.82 6.98 19.60
C PRO A 383 -9.33 7.08 19.33
N ASP A 384 -10.16 6.39 20.11
CA ASP A 384 -11.60 6.26 19.85
C ASP A 384 -12.49 7.26 20.59
N ALA A 385 -11.89 8.17 21.39
CA ALA A 385 -12.62 9.24 22.08
C ALA A 385 -13.08 10.35 21.12
N ASP A 386 -12.32 10.60 20.05
CA ASP A 386 -12.65 11.51 18.96
C ASP A 386 -12.03 10.97 17.66
N PRO A 387 -12.64 9.91 17.07
CA PRO A 387 -11.98 9.13 16.04
C PRO A 387 -11.89 9.88 14.71
N SER A 388 -10.70 9.83 14.11
CA SER A 388 -10.43 10.23 12.73
C SER A 388 -10.27 8.97 11.88
N PHE A 389 -10.96 8.89 10.74
CA PHE A 389 -11.00 7.66 9.94
C PHE A 389 -11.33 7.92 8.48
N TYR A 390 -11.07 6.90 7.69
CA TYR A 390 -11.30 6.87 6.25
C TYR A 390 -12.47 5.94 5.95
N ALA A 391 -13.47 6.42 5.22
CA ALA A 391 -14.68 5.69 4.89
C ALA A 391 -14.92 5.67 3.37
N VAL A 392 -15.42 4.56 2.85
CA VAL A 392 -15.73 4.39 1.41
C VAL A 392 -17.01 3.59 1.23
N VAL A 393 -17.84 4.00 0.28
CA VAL A 393 -19.04 3.28 -0.14
C VAL A 393 -18.86 2.79 -1.58
N PRO A 394 -18.08 1.71 -1.84
CA PRO A 394 -17.63 1.39 -3.19
C PRO A 394 -18.79 1.08 -4.15
N THR A 395 -19.91 0.59 -3.64
CA THR A 395 -21.16 0.33 -4.38
C THR A 395 -21.79 1.55 -5.05
N VAL A 396 -21.49 2.77 -4.58
CA VAL A 396 -21.91 4.01 -5.28
C VAL A 396 -21.23 4.12 -6.65
N ARG A 397 -19.97 3.68 -6.74
CA ARG A 397 -19.23 3.64 -8.00
C ARG A 397 -19.43 2.32 -8.76
N ASP A 398 -19.58 1.21 -8.04
CA ASP A 398 -19.73 -0.13 -8.60
C ASP A 398 -20.87 -0.92 -7.94
N PRO A 399 -22.11 -0.77 -8.44
CA PRO A 399 -23.29 -1.40 -7.85
C PRO A 399 -23.22 -2.94 -7.79
N SER A 400 -22.37 -3.60 -8.58
CA SER A 400 -22.27 -5.07 -8.57
C SER A 400 -21.68 -5.67 -7.29
N MET A 401 -21.20 -4.85 -6.36
CA MET A 401 -20.63 -5.32 -5.09
C MET A 401 -21.67 -5.57 -3.98
N ALA A 402 -22.95 -5.31 -4.22
CA ALA A 402 -24.05 -5.58 -3.29
C ALA A 402 -25.34 -5.91 -4.04
N PRO A 403 -26.38 -6.44 -3.34
CA PRO A 403 -27.71 -6.60 -3.93
C PRO A 403 -28.31 -5.25 -4.39
N ASP A 404 -29.28 -5.32 -5.31
CA ASP A 404 -29.90 -4.14 -5.90
C ASP A 404 -30.44 -3.16 -4.84
N GLY A 405 -30.00 -1.90 -4.93
CA GLY A 405 -30.40 -0.83 -4.01
C GLY A 405 -29.73 -0.87 -2.63
N GLN A 406 -28.80 -1.79 -2.41
CA GLN A 406 -28.04 -1.93 -1.16
C GLN A 406 -26.58 -1.52 -1.35
N HIS A 407 -25.89 -1.28 -0.24
CA HIS A 407 -24.56 -0.68 -0.26
C HIS A 407 -23.62 -1.33 0.73
N THR A 408 -22.32 -1.33 0.44
CA THR A 408 -21.27 -1.69 1.40
C THR A 408 -20.60 -0.41 1.91
N LEU A 409 -20.31 -0.33 3.21
CA LEU A 409 -19.41 0.67 3.80
C LEU A 409 -18.13 -0.02 4.27
N TRP A 410 -17.01 0.59 3.92
CA TRP A 410 -15.66 0.17 4.28
C TRP A 410 -15.05 1.29 5.13
N VAL A 411 -14.62 1.01 6.35
CA VAL A 411 -14.00 2.00 7.25
C VAL A 411 -12.65 1.51 7.75
N GLU A 412 -11.65 2.35 7.58
CA GLU A 412 -10.31 2.20 8.15
C GLU A 412 -10.10 3.19 9.28
N PHE A 413 -9.79 2.65 10.45
CA PHE A 413 -9.47 3.40 11.65
C PHE A 413 -8.08 2.99 12.16
N PHE A 414 -7.17 3.95 12.33
CA PHE A 414 -5.84 3.67 12.88
C PHE A 414 -5.93 3.30 14.36
N ALA A 415 -5.22 2.24 14.74
CA ALA A 415 -5.30 1.64 16.05
C ALA A 415 -3.98 0.94 16.43
N PRO A 416 -3.68 0.79 17.73
CA PRO A 416 -2.47 0.10 18.17
C PRO A 416 -2.54 -1.39 17.84
N TYR A 417 -1.45 -1.98 17.35
CA TYR A 417 -1.31 -3.44 17.27
C TYR A 417 -1.32 -4.06 18.66
N GLN A 418 -0.47 -3.56 19.56
CA GLN A 418 -0.41 -3.95 20.97
C GLN A 418 -0.98 -2.85 21.85
N ILE A 419 -2.03 -3.16 22.61
CA ILE A 419 -2.61 -2.23 23.58
C ILE A 419 -1.71 -2.15 24.82
N ASN A 420 -1.48 -0.92 25.29
CA ASN A 420 -0.68 -0.63 26.47
C ASN A 420 -1.30 -1.22 27.74
N GLY A 421 -0.48 -1.83 28.59
CA GLY A 421 -0.93 -2.48 29.84
C GLY A 421 -1.77 -3.75 29.66
N ALA A 422 -1.98 -4.23 28.43
CA ALA A 422 -2.81 -5.40 28.13
C ALA A 422 -2.02 -6.57 27.52
N GLN A 423 -0.69 -6.57 27.64
CA GLN A 423 0.18 -7.62 27.11
C GLN A 423 -0.17 -8.99 27.69
N GLY A 424 -0.27 -10.00 26.82
CA GLY A 424 -0.64 -11.36 27.20
C GLY A 424 -2.15 -11.60 27.35
N THR A 425 -2.98 -10.58 27.07
CA THR A 425 -4.45 -10.69 27.07
C THR A 425 -5.01 -10.56 25.65
N GLY A 426 -6.26 -10.96 25.43
CA GLY A 426 -6.90 -10.86 24.11
C GLY A 426 -6.27 -11.76 23.03
N PHE A 427 -6.69 -11.55 21.78
CA PHE A 427 -6.22 -12.30 20.63
C PHE A 427 -4.70 -12.12 20.45
N ALA A 428 -3.98 -13.24 20.33
CA ALA A 428 -2.52 -13.28 20.23
C ALA A 428 -1.76 -12.49 21.31
N GLY A 429 -2.36 -12.23 22.48
CA GLY A 429 -1.73 -11.47 23.58
C GLY A 429 -1.67 -9.95 23.37
N THR A 430 -2.41 -9.42 22.40
CA THR A 430 -2.35 -8.00 21.98
C THR A 430 -3.26 -7.05 22.75
N GLY A 431 -4.11 -7.57 23.62
CA GLY A 431 -5.16 -6.83 24.34
C GLY A 431 -6.48 -6.72 23.60
N TRP A 432 -6.52 -7.03 22.29
CA TRP A 432 -7.76 -6.97 21.51
C TRP A 432 -8.67 -8.16 21.82
N THR A 433 -9.88 -7.88 22.31
CA THR A 433 -10.97 -8.87 22.45
C THR A 433 -12.09 -8.56 21.47
N ASP A 434 -12.97 -9.54 21.20
CA ASP A 434 -14.15 -9.32 20.36
C ASP A 434 -15.07 -8.24 20.92
N GLU A 435 -15.24 -8.18 22.25
CA GLU A 435 -16.01 -7.13 22.91
C GLU A 435 -15.38 -5.75 22.70
N LEU A 436 -14.05 -5.63 22.91
CA LEU A 436 -13.35 -4.35 22.80
C LEU A 436 -13.35 -3.84 21.36
N LYS A 437 -13.01 -4.68 20.37
CA LYS A 437 -12.97 -4.25 18.96
C LYS A 437 -14.34 -3.77 18.47
N ASN A 438 -15.43 -4.41 18.92
CA ASN A 438 -16.79 -3.99 18.59
C ASN A 438 -17.17 -2.68 19.29
N LYS A 439 -16.76 -2.48 20.55
CA LYS A 439 -16.98 -1.21 21.26
C LYS A 439 -16.25 -0.03 20.62
N VAL A 440 -15.04 -0.26 20.11
CA VAL A 440 -14.30 0.73 19.31
C VAL A 440 -15.06 1.03 18.01
N ALA A 441 -15.53 -0.02 17.31
CA ALA A 441 -16.32 0.15 16.10
C ALA A 441 -17.61 0.94 16.34
N ASP A 442 -18.29 0.74 17.48
CA ASP A 442 -19.46 1.52 17.87
C ASP A 442 -19.13 3.01 17.98
N ARG A 443 -18.00 3.37 18.61
CA ARG A 443 -17.55 4.77 18.72
C ARG A 443 -17.22 5.40 17.36
N VAL A 444 -16.62 4.64 16.45
CA VAL A 444 -16.35 5.09 15.08
C VAL A 444 -17.65 5.33 14.31
N ILE A 445 -18.63 4.42 14.42
CA ILE A 445 -19.95 4.59 13.80
C ILE A 445 -20.75 5.72 14.46
N ASP A 446 -20.61 5.92 15.78
CA ASP A 446 -21.20 7.06 16.50
C ASP A 446 -20.68 8.38 15.92
N LYS A 447 -19.36 8.50 15.73
CA LYS A 447 -18.76 9.68 15.10
C LYS A 447 -19.23 9.87 13.65
N LEU A 448 -19.38 8.80 12.88
CA LEU A 448 -19.96 8.91 11.53
C LEU A 448 -21.41 9.41 11.59
N ALA A 449 -22.18 9.00 12.60
CA ALA A 449 -23.57 9.41 12.77
C ALA A 449 -23.73 10.89 13.14
N ASP A 450 -22.70 11.54 13.71
CA ASP A 450 -22.69 13.00 13.90
C ASP A 450 -22.82 13.74 12.55
N TYR A 451 -22.29 13.12 11.48
CA TYR A 451 -22.33 13.66 10.12
C TYR A 451 -23.43 13.07 9.25
N ALA A 452 -23.70 11.77 9.40
CA ALA A 452 -24.68 11.01 8.65
C ALA A 452 -25.62 10.23 9.60
N PRO A 453 -26.62 10.89 10.22
CA PRO A 453 -27.40 10.32 11.32
C PRO A 453 -28.12 9.00 11.00
N ASN A 454 -28.45 8.76 9.72
CA ASN A 454 -29.14 7.55 9.26
C ASN A 454 -28.26 6.28 9.29
N ILE A 455 -26.93 6.41 9.44
CA ILE A 455 -26.01 5.27 9.33
C ILE A 455 -26.34 4.14 10.32
N LYS A 456 -26.75 4.48 11.54
CA LYS A 456 -27.02 3.47 12.58
C LYS A 456 -28.21 2.58 12.22
N GLN A 457 -29.21 3.15 11.56
CA GLN A 457 -30.40 2.42 11.14
C GLN A 457 -30.20 1.70 9.81
N SER A 458 -29.24 2.14 8.99
CA SER A 458 -29.02 1.54 7.67
C SER A 458 -28.20 0.25 7.71
N ILE A 459 -27.41 0.01 8.77
CA ILE A 459 -26.58 -1.20 8.92
C ILE A 459 -27.46 -2.46 9.04
N ILE A 460 -27.33 -3.35 8.06
CA ILE A 460 -27.93 -4.69 8.03
C ILE A 460 -27.07 -5.67 8.83
N ALA A 461 -25.76 -5.66 8.56
CA ALA A 461 -24.77 -6.51 9.21
C ALA A 461 -23.42 -5.79 9.25
N ARG A 462 -22.56 -6.16 10.22
CA ARG A 462 -21.24 -5.56 10.40
C ARG A 462 -20.19 -6.62 10.75
N ASN A 463 -19.06 -6.55 10.08
CA ASN A 463 -17.84 -7.28 10.42
C ASN A 463 -16.80 -6.31 10.96
N VAL A 464 -16.08 -6.71 12.02
CA VAL A 464 -14.99 -5.92 12.61
C VAL A 464 -13.75 -6.81 12.73
N GLU A 465 -12.64 -6.37 12.13
CA GLU A 465 -11.35 -7.05 12.20
C GLU A 465 -10.33 -6.15 12.92
N SER A 466 -9.79 -6.65 14.03
CA SER A 466 -8.78 -5.94 14.83
C SER A 466 -7.41 -5.93 14.16
N PRO A 467 -6.51 -5.01 14.55
CA PRO A 467 -5.09 -5.01 14.21
C PRO A 467 -4.40 -6.38 14.26
N ALA A 468 -4.69 -7.16 15.31
CA ALA A 468 -4.07 -8.46 15.54
C ALA A 468 -4.59 -9.54 14.58
N GLU A 469 -5.91 -9.54 14.33
CA GLU A 469 -6.54 -10.45 13.38
C GLU A 469 -6.10 -10.16 11.95
N LEU A 470 -5.99 -8.88 11.57
CA LEU A 470 -5.42 -8.47 10.29
C LEU A 470 -3.99 -9.02 10.12
N GLY A 471 -3.16 -8.90 11.16
CA GLY A 471 -1.80 -9.43 11.18
C GLY A 471 -1.74 -10.94 11.01
N ASP A 472 -2.59 -11.71 11.70
CA ASP A 472 -2.64 -13.17 11.57
C ASP A 472 -3.11 -13.62 10.18
N ARG A 473 -4.17 -12.99 9.66
CA ARG A 473 -4.73 -13.28 8.34
C ARG A 473 -3.71 -13.03 7.24
N LEU A 474 -3.10 -11.85 7.22
CA LEU A 474 -2.09 -11.49 6.21
C LEU A 474 -0.74 -12.16 6.46
N GLY A 475 -0.49 -12.65 7.68
CA GLY A 475 0.83 -13.08 8.12
C GLY A 475 1.85 -11.94 8.14
N ALA A 476 1.37 -10.70 8.32
CA ALA A 476 2.15 -9.48 8.32
C ALA A 476 2.68 -9.17 9.72
N TYR A 477 3.98 -8.87 9.82
CA TYR A 477 4.61 -8.56 11.10
C TYR A 477 3.89 -7.39 11.80
N LYS A 478 3.35 -7.67 13.00
CA LYS A 478 2.56 -6.73 13.80
C LYS A 478 1.42 -6.04 13.03
N GLY A 479 0.78 -6.76 12.10
CA GLY A 479 -0.34 -6.21 11.32
C GLY A 479 0.05 -5.10 10.34
N ASN A 480 1.35 -4.84 10.13
CA ASN A 480 1.78 -3.81 9.19
C ASN A 480 1.60 -4.32 7.75
N TYR A 481 0.56 -3.86 7.06
CA TYR A 481 0.23 -4.22 5.68
C TYR A 481 1.22 -3.64 4.65
N TYR A 482 2.07 -2.70 5.04
CA TYR A 482 3.25 -2.30 4.27
C TYR A 482 4.43 -3.27 4.46
N HIS A 483 4.37 -4.25 5.36
CA HIS A 483 5.43 -5.15 5.86
C HIS A 483 6.43 -4.50 6.82
N VAL A 484 6.87 -3.27 6.55
CA VAL A 484 7.65 -2.43 7.48
C VAL A 484 7.17 -0.99 7.38
N ASP A 485 7.32 -0.18 8.43
CA ASP A 485 6.76 1.19 8.44
C ASP A 485 7.33 2.04 7.30
N MET A 486 6.63 3.12 6.95
CA MET A 486 7.07 4.05 5.90
C MET A 486 7.72 5.31 6.52
N THR A 487 8.65 5.08 7.45
CA THR A 487 9.55 6.11 7.97
C THR A 487 10.70 6.37 7.00
N LEU A 488 11.33 7.55 7.03
CA LEU A 488 12.39 7.92 6.09
C LEU A 488 13.53 6.88 6.01
N ASP A 489 13.91 6.31 7.15
CA ASP A 489 14.96 5.30 7.27
C ASP A 489 14.53 3.89 6.83
N GLN A 490 13.24 3.68 6.52
CA GLN A 490 12.66 2.41 6.07
C GLN A 490 11.93 2.51 4.71
N MET A 491 12.21 3.57 3.95
CA MET A 491 11.62 3.83 2.63
C MET A 491 12.64 3.73 1.49
N VAL A 492 12.12 3.56 0.27
CA VAL A 492 12.90 3.55 -0.98
C VAL A 492 14.07 2.56 -0.90
N PHE A 493 15.32 3.04 -1.03
CA PHE A 493 16.53 2.22 -1.08
C PHE A 493 17.07 1.82 0.30
N PHE A 494 16.44 2.26 1.38
CA PHE A 494 16.71 1.77 2.74
C PHE A 494 15.85 0.55 3.10
N ARG A 495 14.89 0.17 2.24
CA ARG A 495 13.84 -0.82 2.51
C ARG A 495 14.16 -2.19 1.90
N PRO A 496 14.18 -3.30 2.65
CA PRO A 496 13.95 -3.40 4.11
C PRO A 496 15.19 -3.08 4.95
N LEU A 497 16.39 -3.28 4.38
CA LEU A 497 17.67 -2.75 4.86
C LEU A 497 18.55 -2.46 3.64
N PRO A 498 19.51 -1.52 3.70
CA PRO A 498 20.34 -1.13 2.54
C PRO A 498 21.01 -2.31 1.84
N GLU A 499 21.54 -3.27 2.59
CA GLU A 499 22.26 -4.45 2.07
C GLU A 499 21.37 -5.46 1.33
N ILE A 500 20.05 -5.40 1.51
CA ILE A 500 19.07 -6.32 0.89
C ILE A 500 17.91 -5.57 0.21
N ALA A 501 18.04 -4.25 0.00
CA ALA A 501 17.04 -3.42 -0.66
C ALA A 501 16.95 -3.68 -2.17
N ASN A 502 17.98 -4.32 -2.75
CA ASN A 502 18.12 -4.56 -4.19
C ASN A 502 17.40 -5.81 -4.70
N TYR A 503 16.39 -6.30 -3.98
CA TYR A 503 15.67 -7.54 -4.28
C TYR A 503 16.52 -8.82 -4.19
N THR A 504 17.81 -8.72 -3.92
CA THR A 504 18.75 -9.83 -3.72
C THR A 504 19.14 -9.95 -2.26
N THR A 505 19.65 -11.11 -1.86
CA THR A 505 20.15 -11.34 -0.49
C THR A 505 21.56 -11.92 -0.49
N PRO A 506 22.30 -11.89 0.64
CA PRO A 506 23.57 -12.59 0.78
C PRO A 506 23.47 -14.11 0.59
N LEU A 507 22.27 -14.70 0.76
CA LEU A 507 22.01 -16.09 0.47
C LEU A 507 21.72 -16.25 -1.03
N GLU A 508 22.58 -16.98 -1.73
CA GLU A 508 22.49 -17.14 -3.18
C GLU A 508 21.15 -17.77 -3.57
N GLY A 509 20.54 -17.29 -4.65
CA GLY A 509 19.26 -17.83 -5.13
C GLY A 509 18.05 -17.43 -4.26
N LEU A 510 18.23 -16.67 -3.18
CA LEU A 510 17.12 -16.07 -2.43
C LEU A 510 16.94 -14.59 -2.82
N TYR A 511 15.73 -14.25 -3.22
CA TYR A 511 15.31 -12.91 -3.62
C TYR A 511 14.15 -12.41 -2.76
N LEU A 512 14.00 -11.10 -2.65
CA LEU A 512 12.90 -10.44 -1.93
C LEU A 512 12.05 -9.63 -2.90
N THR A 513 10.75 -9.61 -2.67
CA THR A 513 9.78 -8.70 -3.28
C THR A 513 8.69 -8.36 -2.25
N GLY A 514 7.59 -7.76 -2.69
CA GLY A 514 6.46 -7.41 -1.84
C GLY A 514 6.57 -6.02 -1.24
N ALA A 515 5.60 -5.66 -0.40
CA ALA A 515 5.45 -4.33 0.15
C ALA A 515 6.65 -3.90 1.02
N GLY A 516 7.40 -4.86 1.55
CA GLY A 516 8.64 -4.64 2.31
C GLY A 516 9.89 -4.36 1.47
N THR A 517 9.76 -4.12 0.18
CA THR A 517 10.88 -3.79 -0.72
C THR A 517 10.58 -2.51 -1.50
N HIS A 518 11.61 -1.89 -2.09
CA HIS A 518 11.47 -0.71 -2.94
C HIS A 518 10.39 -0.91 -4.03
N PRO A 519 9.61 0.11 -4.42
CA PRO A 519 9.57 1.49 -3.89
C PRO A 519 8.87 1.67 -2.54
N GLY A 520 8.15 0.66 -2.07
CA GLY A 520 7.33 0.72 -0.87
C GLY A 520 6.11 -0.17 -1.00
N GLY A 521 5.21 -0.10 -0.03
CA GLY A 521 3.93 -0.80 -0.15
C GLY A 521 2.88 -0.02 -0.92
N ALA A 522 1.61 -0.20 -0.57
CA ALA A 522 0.44 0.08 -1.42
C ALA A 522 0.31 -0.85 -2.63
N ILE A 523 -0.82 -0.75 -3.34
CA ILE A 523 -1.08 -1.54 -4.55
C ILE A 523 -0.35 -0.89 -5.73
N SER A 524 0.86 -1.36 -6.04
CA SER A 524 1.68 -0.81 -7.13
C SER A 524 2.17 -1.83 -8.15
N GLY A 525 2.41 -3.09 -7.74
CA GLY A 525 3.02 -4.12 -8.59
C GLY A 525 4.51 -3.87 -8.93
N MET A 526 5.03 -2.69 -8.61
CA MET A 526 6.41 -2.29 -8.92
C MET A 526 7.46 -3.16 -8.21
N PRO A 527 7.30 -3.52 -6.92
CA PRO A 527 8.19 -4.47 -6.26
C PRO A 527 8.31 -5.81 -7.01
N GLY A 528 7.17 -6.35 -7.46
CA GLY A 528 7.12 -7.61 -8.21
C GLY A 528 7.86 -7.52 -9.54
N ARG A 529 7.59 -6.44 -10.28
CA ARG A 529 8.22 -6.14 -11.57
C ARG A 529 9.73 -5.94 -11.45
N ASN A 530 10.18 -5.15 -10.48
CA ASN A 530 11.60 -4.86 -10.27
C ASN A 530 12.36 -6.11 -9.82
N CYS A 531 11.78 -6.92 -8.92
CA CYS A 531 12.36 -8.20 -8.53
C CYS A 531 12.53 -9.14 -9.73
N ALA A 532 11.50 -9.29 -10.57
CA ALA A 532 11.59 -10.11 -11.78
C ALA A 532 12.70 -9.64 -12.71
N ARG A 533 12.83 -8.33 -12.94
CA ARG A 533 13.92 -7.76 -13.76
C ARG A 533 15.29 -8.03 -13.16
N THR A 534 15.45 -7.85 -11.85
CA THR A 534 16.71 -8.16 -11.15
C THR A 534 17.06 -9.64 -11.28
N PHE A 535 16.09 -10.53 -11.09
CA PHE A 535 16.26 -11.97 -11.26
C PHE A 535 16.71 -12.32 -12.68
N LEU A 536 15.97 -11.87 -13.70
CA LEU A 536 16.27 -12.13 -15.11
C LEU A 536 17.66 -11.60 -15.51
N ASN A 537 18.05 -10.43 -14.96
CA ASN A 537 19.36 -9.85 -15.20
C ASN A 537 20.51 -10.75 -14.72
N GLN A 538 20.35 -11.41 -13.57
CA GLN A 538 21.34 -12.34 -13.04
C GLN A 538 21.36 -13.67 -13.79
N GLN A 539 20.22 -14.14 -14.31
CA GLN A 539 20.15 -15.41 -15.03
C GLN A 539 20.61 -15.31 -16.49
N GLN A 540 20.56 -14.12 -17.12
CA GLN A 540 20.90 -13.93 -18.54
C GLN A 540 21.99 -12.85 -18.78
N PRO A 541 23.18 -12.94 -18.16
CA PRO A 541 24.17 -11.86 -18.19
C PRO A 541 24.71 -11.56 -19.60
N VAL A 542 24.81 -12.57 -20.47
CA VAL A 542 25.35 -12.42 -21.84
C VAL A 542 24.34 -11.75 -22.78
N LEU A 543 23.08 -12.19 -22.74
CA LEU A 543 21.99 -11.59 -23.55
C LEU A 543 21.75 -10.13 -23.15
N ASN A 544 21.88 -9.81 -21.87
CA ASN A 544 21.74 -8.44 -21.38
C ASN A 544 22.92 -7.55 -21.81
N ARG A 545 24.16 -8.04 -21.73
CA ARG A 545 25.31 -7.33 -22.33
C ARG A 545 25.11 -7.08 -23.83
N LEU A 546 24.58 -8.05 -24.57
CA LEU A 546 24.30 -7.89 -26.01
C LEU A 546 23.16 -6.89 -26.27
N ARG A 547 22.11 -6.87 -25.45
CA ARG A 547 21.02 -5.88 -25.52
C ARG A 547 21.50 -4.46 -25.16
N GLU A 548 22.36 -4.31 -24.16
CA GLU A 548 22.97 -3.02 -23.82
C GLU A 548 23.90 -2.51 -24.92
N ILE A 549 24.73 -3.39 -25.49
CA ILE A 549 25.55 -3.07 -26.67
C ILE A 549 24.65 -2.66 -27.84
N GLY A 550 23.55 -3.40 -28.09
CA GLY A 550 22.58 -3.07 -29.13
C GLY A 550 21.94 -1.68 -28.96
N LYS A 551 21.55 -1.31 -27.73
CA LYS A 551 21.02 0.03 -27.41
C LYS A 551 22.06 1.14 -27.56
N THR A 552 23.32 0.84 -27.30
CA THR A 552 24.44 1.78 -27.42
C THR A 552 24.83 1.99 -28.88
N VAL A 553 24.73 0.94 -29.71
CA VAL A 553 25.15 0.96 -31.12
C VAL A 553 24.02 1.42 -32.05
N PHE A 554 22.75 1.18 -31.70
CA PHE A 554 21.59 1.56 -32.52
C PHE A 554 20.50 2.29 -31.73
N PRO A 555 20.69 3.57 -31.35
CA PRO A 555 19.76 4.31 -30.49
C PRO A 555 18.40 4.67 -31.12
N LYS A 556 18.20 4.42 -32.43
CA LYS A 556 17.06 4.94 -33.22
C LYS A 556 16.07 3.87 -33.72
N LEU A 557 16.10 2.66 -33.17
CA LEU A 557 15.20 1.56 -33.58
C LEU A 557 14.33 1.00 -32.45
N SER A 558 14.18 1.72 -31.33
CA SER A 558 13.23 1.37 -30.25
C SER A 558 12.13 2.39 -30.10
#